data_AF-A0A317PCB3-F1
#
_entry.id   AF-A0A317PCB3-F1
#
_cell.length_a   1.000
_cell.length_b   1.000
_cell.length_c   1.000
_cell.angle_alpha   90.00
_cell.angle_beta   90.00
_cell.angle_gamma   90.00
#
_symmetry.space_group_name_H-M   'P 1'
#
loop_
_entity.id
_entity.type
_entity.pdbx_description
1 polymer ?
#
loop_
_entity_poly.entity_id
_entity_poly.type
_entity_poly.pdbx_seq_one_letter_code
_entity_poly.pdbx_strand_id
1 'polypeptide(L)'
;MASLITCPHCGIRPKEEFSIRGDAGPMRPAVGAAPEAWHAYVNLRDNVRGVMREHWQHTGGCRRWLVVERDTFSHDVLVVSDASKTPVQAQAAAKPAASKAAAGKAAAKPVEAAARPTATRTTKGKTKSMKDTGQ
;
A
#
# COMPACT_ATOMS: atom_id res chain seq x y z
N MET A 1 -19.73 12.04 4.51
CA MET A 1 -20.58 11.12 3.74
C MET A 1 -19.96 9.74 3.83
N ALA A 2 -20.68 8.75 4.35
CA ALA A 2 -20.19 7.38 4.42
C ALA A 2 -20.27 6.75 3.02
N SER A 3 -19.21 6.12 2.55
CA SER A 3 -19.23 5.36 1.30
C SER A 3 -20.15 4.14 1.48
N LEU A 4 -21.10 3.95 0.57
CA LEU A 4 -22.01 2.79 0.58
C LEU A 4 -21.46 1.69 -0.34
N ILE A 5 -21.53 0.44 0.13
CA ILE A 5 -21.10 -0.75 -0.60
C ILE A 5 -22.33 -1.66 -0.81
N THR A 6 -22.56 -2.08 -2.05
CA THR A 6 -23.67 -2.96 -2.40
C THR A 6 -23.23 -4.42 -2.27
N CYS A 7 -23.46 -5.03 -1.12
CA CYS A 7 -23.22 -6.46 -0.94
C CYS A 7 -24.26 -7.27 -1.73
N PRO A 8 -23.87 -8.18 -2.63
CA PRO A 8 -24.81 -9.00 -3.42
C PRO A 8 -25.75 -9.88 -2.59
N HIS A 9 -25.46 -10.07 -1.30
CA HIS A 9 -26.22 -10.93 -0.39
C HIS A 9 -27.00 -10.15 0.67
N CYS A 10 -26.55 -8.94 1.03
CA CYS A 10 -27.11 -8.15 2.13
C CYS A 10 -27.67 -6.79 1.71
N GLY A 11 -27.58 -6.46 0.42
CA GLY A 11 -27.96 -5.17 -0.14
C GLY A 11 -26.95 -4.06 0.16
N ILE A 12 -27.41 -2.82 0.09
CA ILE A 12 -26.60 -1.63 0.33
C ILE A 12 -26.29 -1.51 1.82
N ARG A 13 -25.00 -1.39 2.15
CA ARG A 13 -24.49 -1.32 3.52
C ARG A 13 -23.39 -0.25 3.65
N PRO A 14 -23.22 0.34 4.83
CA PRO A 14 -22.12 1.28 5.08
C PRO A 14 -20.76 0.58 5.00
N LYS A 15 -19.75 1.26 4.45
CA LYS A 15 -18.36 0.76 4.31
C LYS A 15 -17.78 0.25 5.63
N GLU A 16 -18.20 0.81 6.76
CA GLU A 16 -17.72 0.49 8.10
C GLU A 16 -18.02 -0.97 8.50
N GLU A 17 -19.01 -1.62 7.88
CA GLU A 17 -19.28 -3.06 8.09
C GLU A 17 -18.29 -3.99 7.36
N PHE A 18 -17.38 -3.45 6.55
CA PHE A 18 -16.49 -4.22 5.70
C PHE A 18 -15.02 -4.05 6.09
N SER A 19 -14.26 -5.14 5.97
CA SER A 19 -12.81 -5.16 6.15
C SER A 19 -12.10 -5.26 4.80
N ILE A 20 -11.24 -4.28 4.51
CA ILE A 20 -10.46 -4.19 3.27
C ILE A 20 -9.19 -5.03 3.42
N ARG A 21 -8.86 -5.84 2.40
CA ARG A 21 -7.71 -6.76 2.43
C ARG A 21 -6.67 -6.49 1.35
N GLY A 22 -6.93 -5.52 0.47
CA GLY A 22 -6.00 -5.05 -0.55
C GLY A 22 -6.26 -5.66 -1.91
N ASP A 23 -5.24 -5.62 -2.77
CA ASP A 23 -5.31 -6.03 -4.17
C ASP A 23 -5.86 -7.44 -4.37
N ALA A 24 -6.78 -7.57 -5.32
CA ALA A 24 -7.41 -8.82 -5.68
C ALA A 24 -6.76 -9.54 -6.87
N GLY A 25 -5.86 -8.88 -7.61
CA GLY A 25 -5.23 -9.44 -8.80
C GLY A 25 -4.25 -10.60 -8.61
N PRO A 26 -3.42 -10.66 -7.54
CA PRO A 26 -2.40 -11.68 -7.40
C PRO A 26 -2.98 -13.08 -7.23
N MET A 27 -2.67 -13.97 -8.17
CA MET A 27 -3.07 -15.36 -8.13
C MET A 27 -2.04 -16.20 -7.37
N ARG A 28 -2.53 -17.10 -6.50
CA ARG A 28 -1.67 -18.01 -5.75
C ARG A 28 -0.92 -18.95 -6.73
N PRO A 29 0.43 -18.99 -6.68
CA PRO A 29 1.21 -19.93 -7.47
C PRO A 29 0.90 -21.39 -7.11
N ALA A 30 1.18 -22.30 -8.05
CA ALA A 30 1.10 -23.73 -7.81
C ALA A 30 2.14 -24.17 -6.75
N VAL A 31 1.89 -25.29 -6.07
CA VAL A 31 2.73 -25.79 -4.98
C VAL A 31 4.20 -25.97 -5.39
N GLY A 32 4.46 -26.41 -6.63
CA GLY A 32 5.81 -26.59 -7.18
C GLY A 32 6.36 -25.40 -7.95
N ALA A 33 5.74 -24.22 -7.86
CA ALA A 33 6.23 -23.03 -8.57
C ALA A 33 7.59 -22.55 -8.02
N ALA A 34 8.34 -21.84 -8.86
CA ALA A 34 9.65 -21.31 -8.51
C ALA A 34 9.60 -20.37 -7.29
N PRO A 35 10.65 -20.30 -6.46
CA PRO A 35 10.70 -19.43 -5.27
C PRO A 35 10.41 -17.96 -5.59
N GLU A 36 10.82 -17.47 -6.76
CA GLU A 36 10.61 -16.09 -7.21
C GLU A 36 9.11 -15.80 -7.42
N ALA A 37 8.35 -16.77 -7.94
CA ALA A 37 6.90 -16.64 -8.11
C ALA A 37 6.20 -16.59 -6.74
N TRP A 38 6.66 -17.39 -5.78
CA TRP A 38 6.19 -17.32 -4.40
C TRP A 38 6.53 -16.00 -3.73
N HIS A 39 7.76 -15.51 -3.91
CA HIS A 39 8.18 -14.20 -3.39
C HIS A 39 7.30 -13.07 -3.96
N ALA A 40 7.07 -13.07 -5.27
CA ALA A 40 6.20 -12.10 -5.92
C ALA A 40 4.77 -12.16 -5.36
N TYR A 41 4.20 -13.36 -5.22
CA TYR A 41 2.84 -13.52 -4.70
C TYR A 41 2.68 -13.09 -3.23
N VAL A 42 3.66 -13.36 -2.38
CA VAL A 42 3.58 -13.06 -0.94
C VAL A 42 3.89 -11.60 -0.64
N ASN A 43 4.90 -11.03 -1.31
CA ASN A 43 5.47 -9.74 -0.91
C ASN A 43 5.14 -8.59 -1.86
N LEU A 44 4.87 -8.84 -3.14
CA LEU A 44 4.68 -7.78 -4.12
C LEU A 44 3.19 -7.50 -4.33
N ARG A 45 2.84 -6.21 -4.32
CA ARG A 45 1.48 -5.70 -4.56
C ARG A 45 1.56 -4.39 -5.34
N ASP A 46 0.63 -4.21 -6.26
CA ASP A 46 0.51 -2.96 -7.00
C ASP A 46 -0.22 -1.91 -6.15
N ASN A 47 0.35 -0.71 -6.06
CA ASN A 47 -0.26 0.43 -5.38
C ASN A 47 -0.66 1.49 -6.41
N VAL A 48 -1.68 1.17 -7.20
CA VAL A 48 -2.15 2.05 -8.28
C VAL A 48 -2.98 3.21 -7.72
N ARG A 49 -2.72 4.42 -8.24
CA ARG A 49 -3.59 5.58 -8.03
C ARG A 49 -4.64 5.60 -9.14
N GLY A 50 -5.87 5.22 -8.80
CA GLY A 50 -6.98 5.11 -9.75
C GLY A 50 -7.81 3.86 -9.47
N VAL A 51 -8.52 3.38 -10.48
CA VAL A 51 -9.38 2.20 -10.36
C VAL A 51 -8.56 0.94 -10.10
N MET A 52 -8.85 0.25 -9.01
CA MET A 52 -8.27 -1.04 -8.69
C MET A 52 -9.33 -2.02 -8.16
N ARG A 53 -9.04 -3.31 -8.28
CA ARG A 53 -9.87 -4.37 -7.69
C ARG A 53 -9.31 -4.74 -6.32
N GLU A 54 -10.17 -4.70 -5.31
CA GLU A 54 -9.80 -5.00 -3.94
C GLU A 54 -10.62 -6.17 -3.39
N HIS A 55 -10.00 -7.01 -2.56
CA HIS A 55 -10.71 -7.97 -1.74
C HIS A 55 -11.28 -7.28 -0.49
N TRP A 56 -12.58 -7.42 -0.31
CA TRP A 56 -13.31 -6.92 0.85
C TRP A 56 -14.05 -8.08 1.52
N GLN A 57 -14.15 -8.07 2.85
CA GLN A 57 -14.95 -9.04 3.59
C GLN A 57 -16.07 -8.31 4.33
N HIS A 58 -17.31 -8.79 4.21
CA HIS A 58 -18.46 -8.22 4.93
C HIS A 58 -18.51 -8.72 6.38
N THR A 59 -17.57 -8.28 7.21
CA THR A 59 -17.34 -8.78 8.57
C THR A 59 -18.50 -8.46 9.52
N GLY A 60 -19.19 -7.33 9.33
CA GLY A 60 -20.41 -6.96 10.07
C GLY A 60 -21.70 -7.63 9.60
N GLY A 61 -21.65 -8.47 8.55
CA GLY A 61 -22.83 -9.08 7.95
C GLY A 61 -22.61 -10.54 7.52
N CYS A 62 -22.70 -10.82 6.21
CA CYS A 62 -22.68 -12.21 5.71
C CYS A 62 -21.29 -12.90 5.76
N ARG A 63 -20.22 -12.20 6.16
CA ARG A 63 -18.83 -12.68 6.25
C ARG A 63 -18.22 -13.21 4.95
N ARG A 64 -18.89 -12.99 3.82
CA ARG A 64 -18.41 -13.38 2.49
C ARG A 64 -17.33 -12.44 1.98
N TRP A 65 -16.50 -12.98 1.10
CA TRP A 65 -15.50 -12.24 0.35
C TRP A 65 -16.13 -11.66 -0.91
N LEU A 66 -15.83 -10.38 -1.15
CA LEU A 66 -16.28 -9.60 -2.27
C LEU A 66 -15.07 -9.07 -3.02
N VAL A 67 -15.24 -8.87 -4.32
CA VAL A 67 -14.31 -8.13 -5.18
C VAL A 67 -14.96 -6.80 -5.49
N VAL A 68 -14.31 -5.72 -5.07
CA VAL A 68 -14.79 -4.35 -5.22
C VAL A 68 -13.88 -3.61 -6.18
N GLU A 69 -14.43 -3.08 -7.27
CA GLU A 69 -13.72 -2.15 -8.13
C GLU A 69 -13.94 -0.73 -7.61
N ARG A 70 -12.87 -0.10 -7.15
CA ARG A 70 -12.90 1.21 -6.50
C ARG A 70 -11.79 2.09 -7.02
N ASP A 71 -12.08 3.37 -7.21
CA ASP A 71 -11.03 4.36 -7.41
C ASP A 71 -10.35 4.67 -6.06
N THR A 72 -9.05 4.40 -5.96
CA THR A 72 -8.28 4.64 -4.72
C THR A 72 -8.11 6.12 -4.38
N PHE A 73 -8.27 7.00 -5.35
CA PHE A 73 -8.17 8.44 -5.18
C PHE A 73 -9.51 9.06 -4.77
N SER A 74 -10.58 8.83 -5.55
CA SER A 74 -11.90 9.42 -5.24
C SER A 74 -12.71 8.64 -4.21
N HIS A 75 -12.37 7.38 -3.97
CA HIS A 75 -13.14 6.43 -3.17
C HIS A 75 -14.51 6.03 -3.77
N ASP A 76 -14.73 6.35 -5.05
CA ASP A 76 -15.93 5.92 -5.76
C ASP A 76 -15.89 4.41 -6.00
N VAL A 77 -17.01 3.76 -5.68
CA VAL A 77 -17.20 2.32 -5.86
C VAL A 77 -17.96 2.11 -7.15
N LEU A 78 -17.32 1.44 -8.10
CA LEU A 78 -17.85 1.26 -9.45
C LEU A 78 -18.63 -0.05 -9.55
N VAL A 79 -18.05 -1.14 -9.05
CA VAL A 79 -18.62 -2.49 -9.15
C VAL A 79 -18.35 -3.27 -7.87
N VAL A 80 -19.33 -4.05 -7.43
CA VAL A 80 -19.19 -5.00 -6.32
C VAL A 80 -19.69 -6.36 -6.78
N SER A 81 -18.86 -7.39 -6.63
CA SER A 81 -19.20 -8.76 -7.00
C SER A 81 -18.78 -9.76 -5.91
N ASP A 82 -19.42 -10.93 -5.90
CA ASP A 82 -19.01 -12.02 -5.00
C ASP A 82 -17.70 -12.64 -5.53
N ALA A 83 -16.69 -12.75 -4.67
CA ALA A 83 -15.37 -13.30 -5.04
C ALA A 83 -15.44 -14.76 -5.52
N SER A 84 -16.48 -15.51 -5.14
CA SER A 84 -16.69 -16.87 -5.64
C SER A 84 -17.18 -16.92 -7.09
N LYS A 85 -17.87 -15.89 -7.57
CA LYS A 85 -18.43 -15.81 -8.93
C LYS A 85 -17.51 -15.10 -9.91
N THR A 86 -16.73 -14.16 -9.40
CA THR A 86 -15.71 -13.45 -10.16
C THR A 86 -14.36 -14.03 -9.74
N PRO A 87 -13.86 -15.10 -10.40
CA PRO A 87 -12.48 -15.45 -10.20
C PRO A 87 -11.68 -14.24 -10.67
N VAL A 88 -10.86 -13.67 -9.79
CA VAL A 88 -9.98 -12.55 -10.13
C VAL A 88 -8.81 -13.14 -10.92
N GLN A 89 -9.14 -13.75 -12.07
CA GLN A 89 -8.17 -14.31 -12.98
C GLN A 89 -7.34 -13.13 -13.47
N ALA A 90 -6.03 -13.35 -13.37
CA ALA A 90 -4.98 -12.37 -13.52
C ALA A 90 -5.32 -11.30 -14.56
N GLN A 91 -5.09 -10.04 -14.19
CA GLN A 91 -4.92 -8.98 -15.16
C GLN A 91 -3.72 -9.34 -16.06
N ALA A 92 -3.97 -10.08 -17.14
CA ALA A 92 -3.03 -10.18 -18.24
C ALA A 92 -3.09 -8.84 -18.99
N ALA A 93 -1.98 -8.10 -18.89
CA ALA A 93 -1.59 -7.00 -19.77
C ALA A 93 -2.42 -5.71 -19.71
N ALA A 94 -2.08 -4.84 -18.76
CA ALA A 94 -2.12 -3.39 -19.01
C ALA A 94 -0.93 -2.67 -18.34
N LYS A 95 0.26 -2.81 -18.93
CA LYS A 95 1.22 -1.72 -19.03
C LYS A 95 2.05 -1.90 -20.32
N PRO A 96 2.41 -0.83 -21.07
CA PRO A 96 2.39 0.59 -20.71
C PRO A 96 1.85 1.59 -21.75
N ALA A 97 1.45 2.76 -21.29
CA ALA A 97 1.68 4.04 -21.99
C ALA A 97 1.84 5.12 -20.89
N ALA A 98 3.02 5.61 -20.53
CA ALA A 98 3.99 6.34 -21.34
C ALA A 98 3.32 7.45 -22.17
N SER A 99 3.03 8.58 -21.55
CA SER A 99 2.86 9.84 -22.28
C SER A 99 4.24 10.39 -22.63
N LYS A 100 4.54 10.48 -23.93
CA LYS A 100 5.72 11.16 -24.47
C LYS A 100 5.47 12.68 -24.48
N ALA A 101 6.36 13.42 -23.84
CA ALA A 101 6.82 14.77 -24.21
C ALA A 101 7.97 15.13 -23.24
N ALA A 102 9.09 15.73 -23.60
CA ALA A 102 9.73 16.05 -24.86
C ALA A 102 11.22 16.21 -24.51
N ALA A 103 12.11 15.91 -25.46
CA ALA A 103 13.55 16.04 -25.29
C ALA A 103 13.94 17.52 -25.15
N GLY A 104 14.56 17.87 -24.02
CA GLY A 104 15.33 19.09 -23.83
C GLY A 104 16.64 18.73 -23.11
N LYS A 105 17.76 18.83 -23.82
CA LYS A 105 19.11 18.58 -23.28
C LYS A 105 19.45 19.65 -22.24
N ALA A 106 19.83 19.23 -21.03
CA ALA A 106 20.73 19.98 -20.16
C ALA A 106 21.48 19.00 -19.25
N ALA A 107 22.80 19.04 -19.34
CA ALA A 107 23.72 18.31 -18.48
C ALA A 107 23.74 18.92 -17.08
N ALA A 108 23.73 18.09 -16.03
CA ALA A 108 24.12 18.50 -14.68
C ALA A 108 24.69 17.30 -13.89
N LYS A 109 25.76 17.61 -13.14
CA LYS A 109 26.74 16.75 -12.45
C LYS A 109 26.18 15.93 -11.26
N PRO A 110 26.91 14.90 -10.75
CA PRO A 110 26.44 14.07 -9.65
C PRO A 110 26.54 14.83 -8.31
N VAL A 111 25.49 14.75 -7.49
CA VAL A 111 25.50 15.20 -6.11
C VAL A 111 25.68 14.00 -5.17
N GLU A 112 26.70 14.15 -4.35
CA GLU A 112 27.25 13.24 -3.36
C GLU A 112 26.28 12.96 -2.21
N ALA A 113 26.33 11.73 -1.68
CA ALA A 113 25.49 11.24 -0.60
C ALA A 113 25.87 11.88 0.75
N ALA A 114 24.99 12.71 1.30
CA ALA A 114 25.10 13.18 2.67
C ALA A 114 24.40 12.21 3.63
N ALA A 115 25.20 11.45 4.39
CA ALA A 115 24.77 10.62 5.50
C ALA A 115 24.20 11.48 6.65
N ARG A 116 23.10 11.00 7.26
CA ARG A 116 22.49 11.59 8.45
C ARG A 116 23.39 11.36 9.69
N PRO A 117 23.75 12.40 10.47
CA PRO A 117 24.49 12.18 11.71
C PRO A 117 23.57 11.72 12.85
N THR A 118 23.94 10.59 13.47
CA THR A 118 23.37 10.06 14.72
C THR A 118 23.86 10.90 15.90
N ALA A 119 22.95 11.54 16.62
CA ALA A 119 23.29 12.31 17.82
C ALA A 119 23.43 11.39 19.04
N THR A 120 24.66 11.20 19.52
CA THR A 120 24.96 10.55 20.81
C THR A 120 25.13 11.61 21.89
N ARG A 121 24.30 11.56 22.93
CA ARG A 121 24.30 12.50 24.06
C ARG A 121 25.36 12.08 25.10
N THR A 122 26.48 12.80 25.17
CA THR A 122 27.50 12.63 26.22
C THR A 122 27.43 13.77 27.23
N THR A 123 27.13 13.45 28.49
CA THR A 123 27.19 14.38 29.63
C THR A 123 28.63 14.51 30.13
N LYS A 124 29.24 15.70 30.00
CA LYS A 124 30.58 15.99 30.54
C LYS A 124 30.45 16.81 31.82
N GLY A 125 30.78 16.18 32.95
CA GLY A 125 30.87 16.81 34.26
C GLY A 125 31.94 17.90 34.28
N LYS A 126 31.64 19.01 34.97
CA LYS A 126 32.56 20.12 35.21
C LYS A 126 33.00 20.07 36.67
N THR A 127 34.21 19.57 36.89
CA THR A 127 34.96 19.78 38.13
C THR A 127 35.44 21.24 38.17
N LYS A 128 35.16 21.95 39.26
CA LYS A 128 35.84 23.21 39.60
C LYS A 128 36.41 23.04 41.00
N SER A 129 37.73 22.91 41.06
CA SER A 129 38.52 22.96 42.28
C SER A 129 39.25 24.31 42.35
N MET A 130 39.83 24.59 43.53
CA MET A 130 40.65 25.73 43.96
C MET A 130 39.85 26.81 44.70
N LYS A 131 39.95 26.82 46.05
CA LYS A 131 40.95 27.53 46.90
C LYS A 131 40.47 28.97 47.12
N ASP A 132 40.51 29.60 48.29
CA ASP A 132 41.38 29.48 49.47
C ASP A 132 40.74 30.34 50.61
N THR A 133 41.35 30.32 51.81
CA THR A 133 41.19 31.31 52.92
C THR A 133 39.90 31.22 53.76
N GLY A 134 39.87 30.97 55.08
CA GLY A 134 40.87 31.13 56.13
C GLY A 134 40.44 32.24 57.08
N GLN A 135 39.63 31.94 58.10
CA GLN A 135 39.72 32.44 59.48
C GLN A 135 38.68 31.71 60.35
#